data_AF-Q86DJ1-F1
#
_entry.id   AF-Q86DJ1-F1
#
_cell.length_a   1.000
_cell.length_b   1.000
_cell.length_c   1.000
_cell.angle_alpha   90.00
_cell.angle_beta   90.00
_cell.angle_gamma   90.00
#
_symmetry.space_group_name_H-M   'P 1'
#
loop_
_entity.id
_entity.type
_entity.pdbx_description
1 polymer ?
#
loop_
_entity_poly.entity_id
_entity_poly.type
_entity_poly.pdbx_seq_one_letter_code
_entity_poly.pdbx_strand_id
1 'polypeptide(L)'
;ADEMGLGKTVQTVSFLNYLYYEKDIDGPFMVVAPASTLYNWLREFAIWGDKFNVLVYTGNQASRSLVRHREFYFKIKNPLKKGKKKKDLVPKFNALITSYDTAINDAHFLRKIQWECLVVDEAHRM
;
A
#
# COMPACT_ATOMS: atom_id res chain seq x y z
N ALA A 1 -21.96 -13.47 -1.32
CA ALA A 1 -22.25 -12.68 -0.11
C ALA A 1 -21.69 -13.46 1.04
N ASP A 2 -20.61 -12.96 1.65
CA ASP A 2 -19.75 -13.75 2.53
C ASP A 2 -20.02 -13.43 4.00
N GLU A 3 -20.05 -14.46 4.83
CA GLU A 3 -20.17 -14.35 6.29
C GLU A 3 -18.98 -13.52 6.84
N MET A 4 -19.29 -12.46 7.58
CA MET A 4 -18.30 -11.61 8.25
C MET A 4 -17.67 -12.43 9.38
N GLY A 5 -16.41 -12.87 9.22
CA GLY A 5 -15.68 -13.67 10.24
C GLY A 5 -14.83 -14.81 9.68
N LEU A 6 -14.99 -15.18 8.41
CA LEU A 6 -14.30 -16.30 7.76
C LEU A 6 -12.79 -16.10 7.49
N GLY A 7 -12.17 -15.04 8.01
CA GLY A 7 -10.73 -14.80 7.87
C GLY A 7 -10.29 -14.26 6.51
N LYS A 8 -11.18 -13.59 5.74
CA LYS A 8 -10.85 -13.00 4.42
C LYS A 8 -9.60 -12.11 4.45
N THR A 9 -9.45 -11.29 5.50
CA THR A 9 -8.26 -10.45 5.66
C THR A 9 -6.98 -11.29 5.77
N VAL A 10 -6.99 -12.34 6.59
CA VAL A 10 -5.86 -13.26 6.75
C VAL A 10 -5.56 -14.01 5.46
N GLN A 11 -6.59 -14.47 4.76
CA GLN A 11 -6.43 -15.10 3.44
C GLN A 11 -5.77 -14.16 2.44
N THR A 12 -6.18 -12.89 2.41
CA THR A 12 -5.59 -11.89 1.53
C THR A 12 -4.15 -11.57 1.90
N VAL A 13 -3.83 -11.39 3.19
CA VAL A 13 -2.42 -11.18 3.63
C VAL A 13 -1.58 -12.40 3.29
N SER A 14 -2.11 -13.62 3.46
CA SER A 14 -1.44 -14.86 3.07
C SER A 14 -1.19 -14.96 1.57
N PHE A 15 -2.15 -14.52 0.75
CA PHE A 15 -1.97 -14.42 -0.70
C PHE A 15 -0.85 -13.42 -1.07
N LEU A 16 -0.80 -12.26 -0.42
CA LEU A 16 0.28 -11.29 -0.66
C LEU A 16 1.64 -11.86 -0.25
N ASN A 17 1.73 -12.58 0.88
CA ASN A 17 2.94 -13.31 1.26
C ASN A 17 3.36 -14.34 0.21
N TYR A 18 2.40 -15.06 -0.36
CA TYR A 18 2.69 -16.01 -1.44
C TYR A 18 3.31 -15.30 -2.65
N LEU A 19 2.79 -14.13 -3.04
CA LEU A 19 3.42 -13.33 -4.10
C LEU A 19 4.85 -12.91 -3.73
N TYR A 20 5.07 -12.51 -2.48
CA TYR A 20 6.39 -12.11 -1.98
C TYR A 20 7.40 -13.26 -2.00
N TYR A 21 7.10 -14.36 -1.30
CA TYR A 21 8.06 -15.45 -1.09
C TYR A 21 8.19 -16.40 -2.27
N GLU A 22 7.08 -16.74 -2.91
CA GLU A 22 7.05 -17.82 -3.90
C GLU A 22 7.08 -17.30 -5.35
N LYS A 23 6.75 -16.03 -5.56
CA LYS A 23 6.75 -15.41 -6.89
C LYS A 23 7.80 -14.32 -7.07
N ASP A 24 8.56 -14.00 -6.02
CA ASP A 24 9.59 -12.94 -6.06
C ASP A 24 8.99 -11.58 -6.48
N ILE A 25 7.75 -11.32 -6.04
CA ILE A 25 7.03 -10.06 -6.28
C ILE A 25 7.01 -9.27 -4.97
N ASP A 26 7.93 -8.31 -4.84
CA ASP A 26 8.13 -7.52 -3.62
C ASP A 26 7.07 -6.43 -3.36
N GLY A 27 6.12 -6.27 -4.29
CA GLY A 27 5.17 -5.16 -4.34
C GLY A 27 5.66 -4.02 -5.24
N PRO A 28 5.04 -2.82 -5.16
CA PRO A 28 4.13 -2.39 -4.10
C PRO A 28 2.69 -2.93 -4.28
N PHE A 29 2.06 -3.32 -3.16
CA PHE A 29 0.67 -3.74 -3.07
C PHE A 29 -0.20 -2.63 -2.48
N MET A 30 -1.37 -2.36 -3.06
CA MET A 30 -2.33 -1.40 -2.51
C MET A 30 -3.51 -2.13 -1.89
N VAL A 31 -3.86 -1.75 -0.66
CA VAL A 31 -5.10 -2.17 0.02
C VAL A 31 -5.98 -0.96 0.22
N VAL A 32 -7.16 -0.96 -0.39
CA VAL A 32 -8.19 0.07 -0.21
C VAL A 32 -9.30 -0.52 0.64
N ALA A 33 -9.57 0.11 1.79
CA ALA A 33 -10.54 -0.39 2.76
C ALA A 33 -11.32 0.75 3.44
N PRO A 34 -12.44 0.47 4.14
CA PRO A 34 -13.09 1.48 4.97
C PRO A 34 -12.13 2.11 5.99
N ALA A 35 -12.29 3.42 6.26
CA ALA A 35 -11.41 4.14 7.18
C ALA A 35 -11.36 3.52 8.59
N SER A 36 -12.45 2.89 9.02
CA SER A 36 -12.57 2.18 10.30
C SER A 36 -11.76 0.89 10.38
N THR A 37 -11.42 0.27 9.25
CA THR A 37 -10.73 -1.04 9.22
C THR A 37 -9.24 -0.94 8.86
N LEU A 38 -8.71 0.25 8.52
CA LEU A 38 -7.30 0.42 8.15
C LEU A 38 -6.31 -0.10 9.21
N TYR A 39 -6.57 0.20 10.48
CA TYR A 39 -5.72 -0.29 11.58
C TYR A 39 -5.93 -1.77 11.86
N ASN A 40 -7.09 -2.33 11.51
CA ASN A 40 -7.29 -3.77 11.54
C ASN A 40 -6.40 -4.45 10.50
N TRP A 41 -6.41 -3.96 9.25
CA TRP A 41 -5.50 -4.42 8.21
C TRP A 41 -4.04 -4.32 8.64
N LEU A 42 -3.61 -3.20 9.23
CA LEU A 42 -2.24 -3.05 9.75
C LEU A 42 -1.89 -4.13 10.80
N ARG A 43 -2.81 -4.45 11.71
CA ARG A 43 -2.60 -5.52 12.70
C ARG A 43 -2.48 -6.89 12.03
N GLU A 44 -3.34 -7.20 11.06
CA GLU A 44 -3.27 -8.48 10.35
C GLU A 44 -1.95 -8.61 9.57
N PHE A 45 -1.48 -7.53 8.94
CA PHE A 45 -0.14 -7.50 8.34
C PHE A 45 0.97 -7.73 9.37
N ALA A 46 0.88 -7.12 10.56
CA ALA A 46 1.89 -7.32 11.60
C ALA A 46 1.93 -8.76 12.14
N ILE A 47 0.79 -9.46 12.15
CA ILE A 47 0.70 -10.85 12.61
C ILE A 47 1.12 -11.82 11.51
N TRP A 48 0.59 -11.63 10.30
CA TRP A 48 0.67 -12.63 9.24
C TRP A 48 1.69 -12.29 8.16
N GLY A 49 2.12 -11.04 8.01
CA GLY A 49 3.06 -10.57 6.98
C GLY A 49 4.22 -9.78 7.58
N ASP A 50 4.91 -10.36 8.56
CA ASP A 50 5.94 -9.72 9.38
C ASP A 50 7.12 -9.10 8.59
N LYS A 51 7.37 -9.56 7.35
CA LYS A 51 8.42 -9.01 6.48
C LYS A 51 7.98 -7.80 5.65
N PHE A 52 6.68 -7.54 5.55
CA PHE A 52 6.22 -6.40 4.79
C PHE A 52 6.50 -5.09 5.53
N ASN A 53 7.17 -4.16 4.85
CA ASN A 53 7.12 -2.78 5.25
C ASN A 53 5.76 -2.19 4.82
N VAL A 54 4.87 -1.99 5.78
CA VAL A 54 3.49 -1.54 5.54
C VAL A 54 3.33 -0.06 5.88
N LEU A 55 2.82 0.72 4.93
CA LEU A 55 2.54 2.14 5.09
C LEU A 55 1.03 2.39 5.14
N VAL A 56 0.54 2.93 6.26
CA VAL A 56 -0.85 3.44 6.33
C VAL A 56 -0.87 4.87 5.79
N TYR A 57 -1.58 5.07 4.69
CA TYR A 57 -1.71 6.34 4.01
C TYR A 57 -3.11 6.92 4.19
N THR A 58 -3.27 7.79 5.18
CA THR A 58 -4.55 8.40 5.55
C THR A 58 -4.33 9.75 6.24
N GLY A 59 -5.41 10.39 6.69
CA GLY A 59 -5.40 11.68 7.36
C GLY A 59 -5.57 12.87 6.40
N ASN A 60 -5.38 14.08 6.92
CA ASN A 60 -5.57 15.31 6.14
C ASN A 60 -4.44 15.56 5.12
N GLN A 61 -4.62 16.56 4.26
CA GLN A 61 -3.68 16.90 3.18
C GLN A 61 -2.26 17.19 3.69
N ALA A 62 -2.12 17.84 4.85
CA ALA A 62 -0.82 18.17 5.43
C ALA A 62 -0.08 16.90 5.88
N SER A 63 -0.77 16.01 6.62
CA SER A 63 -0.22 14.72 7.05
C SER A 63 0.19 13.87 5.85
N ARG A 64 -0.66 13.78 4.83
CA ARG A 64 -0.36 13.02 3.61
C ARG A 64 0.83 13.61 2.83
N SER A 65 0.96 14.92 2.77
CA SER A 65 2.12 15.58 2.14
C SER A 65 3.42 15.26 2.86
N LEU A 66 3.40 15.19 4.20
CA LEU A 66 4.56 14.80 5.00
C LEU A 66 4.97 13.35 4.73
N VAL A 67 3.98 12.44 4.71
CA VAL A 67 4.19 11.01 4.42
C VAL A 67 4.78 10.83 3.03
N ARG A 68 4.27 11.51 2.00
CA ARG A 68 4.83 11.49 0.64
C ARG A 68 6.29 11.93 0.59
N HIS A 69 6.65 12.94 1.38
CA HIS A 69 8.01 13.49 1.39
C HIS A 69 9.01 12.59 2.13
N ARG A 70 8.57 11.91 3.19
CA ARG A 70 9.47 11.18 4.11
C ARG A 70 9.45 9.68 3.89
N GLU A 71 8.27 9.09 3.74
CA GLU A 71 8.07 7.64 3.85
C GLU A 71 7.82 6.96 2.50
N PHE A 72 7.43 7.68 1.46
CA PHE A 72 7.03 7.03 0.19
C PHE A 72 8.20 6.44 -0.60
N TYR A 73 9.29 7.18 -0.78
CA TYR A 73 10.38 6.80 -1.70
C TYR A 73 11.75 6.93 -1.05
N PHE A 74 12.70 6.07 -1.43
CA PHE A 74 14.09 6.18 -0.99
C PHE A 74 14.69 7.51 -1.49
N LYS A 75 15.40 8.22 -0.60
CA LYS A 75 16.15 9.42 -1.00
C LYS A 75 17.33 8.97 -1.85
N ILE A 76 17.25 9.19 -3.16
CA ILE A 76 18.38 8.92 -4.06
C ILE A 76 19.47 9.96 -3.75
N LYS A 77 20.55 9.54 -3.09
CA LYS A 77 21.67 10.43 -2.69
C LYS A 77 22.56 10.90 -3.84
N ASN A 78 22.25 10.60 -5.10
CA ASN A 78 23.08 10.97 -6.25
C ASN A 78 22.36 11.91 -7.24
N PRO A 79 22.51 13.24 -7.09
CA PRO A 79 22.07 14.22 -8.07
C PRO A 79 22.94 14.27 -9.35
N LEU A 80 24.06 13.54 -9.41
CA LEU A 80 25.09 13.72 -10.45
C LEU A 80 24.90 12.92 -11.75
N LYS A 81 23.83 12.13 -11.91
CA LYS A 81 23.50 11.53 -13.21
C LYS A 81 22.33 12.28 -13.86
N LYS A 82 22.66 13.42 -14.47
CA LYS A 82 21.80 14.11 -15.46
C LYS A 82 21.32 13.05 -16.47
N GLY A 83 20.06 12.63 -16.38
CA GLY A 83 19.45 11.71 -17.36
C GLY A 83 18.59 10.59 -16.80
N LYS A 84 18.55 10.36 -15.48
CA LYS A 84 17.64 9.38 -14.89
C LYS A 84 16.20 9.92 -14.87
N LYS A 85 15.33 9.31 -15.68
CA LYS A 85 13.90 9.67 -15.83
C LYS A 85 13.20 9.54 -14.47
N LYS A 86 12.02 10.15 -14.31
CA LYS A 86 11.10 9.97 -13.15
C LYS A 86 10.81 8.51 -12.72
N LYS A 87 11.27 7.52 -13.49
CA LYS A 87 11.19 6.07 -13.26
C LYS A 87 12.07 5.53 -12.13
N ASP A 88 12.95 6.34 -11.53
CA ASP A 88 13.86 5.87 -10.47
C ASP A 88 13.33 6.02 -9.03
N LEU A 89 12.08 6.44 -8.86
CA LEU A 89 11.47 6.52 -7.53
C LEU A 89 11.05 5.13 -7.06
N VAL A 90 11.91 4.47 -6.30
CA VAL A 90 11.65 3.16 -5.69
C VAL A 90 10.83 3.37 -4.41
N PRO A 91 9.61 2.80 -4.32
CA PRO A 91 8.82 2.83 -3.09
C PRO A 91 9.60 2.21 -1.92
N LYS A 92 9.48 2.80 -0.72
CA LYS A 92 10.09 2.23 0.49
C LYS A 92 9.28 1.09 1.11
N PHE A 93 7.98 1.04 0.80
CA PHE A 93 7.03 0.12 1.38
C PHE A 93 6.71 -1.02 0.39
N ASN A 94 6.38 -2.18 0.95
CA ASN A 94 5.86 -3.31 0.19
C ASN A 94 4.34 -3.22 0.04
N ALA A 95 3.64 -2.74 1.08
CA ALA A 95 2.19 -2.57 1.06
C ALA A 95 1.77 -1.17 1.51
N LEU A 96 0.75 -0.62 0.88
CA LEU A 96 0.11 0.64 1.24
C LEU A 96 -1.36 0.40 1.57
N ILE A 97 -1.79 0.79 2.76
CA ILE A 97 -3.18 0.70 3.22
C ILE A 97 -3.78 2.11 3.18
N THR A 98 -4.89 2.31 2.48
CA THR A 98 -5.54 3.63 2.34
C THR A 98 -7.06 3.51 2.40
N SER A 99 -7.74 4.60 2.78
CA SER A 99 -9.19 4.67 2.63
C SER A 99 -9.60 4.95 1.18
N TYR A 100 -10.85 4.61 0.86
CA TYR A 100 -11.51 4.98 -0.40
C TYR A 100 -11.40 6.48 -0.70
N ASP A 101 -11.82 7.33 0.24
CA ASP A 101 -11.77 8.79 0.07
C ASP A 101 -10.35 9.27 -0.22
N THR A 102 -9.35 8.72 0.48
CA THR A 102 -7.95 9.09 0.27
C THR A 102 -7.45 8.62 -1.09
N ALA A 103 -7.80 7.39 -1.50
CA ALA A 103 -7.41 6.83 -2.78
C ALA A 103 -7.97 7.65 -3.95
N ILE A 104 -9.23 8.08 -3.86
CA ILE A 104 -9.89 8.91 -4.88
C ILE A 104 -9.27 10.32 -4.91
N ASN A 105 -9.20 10.98 -3.75
CA ASN A 105 -8.67 12.35 -3.66
C ASN A 105 -7.22 12.46 -4.14
N ASP A 106 -6.42 11.42 -3.94
CA ASP A 106 -5.01 11.39 -4.31
C ASP A 106 -4.71 10.51 -5.53
N ALA A 107 -5.73 10.11 -6.31
CA ALA A 107 -5.60 9.18 -7.43
C ALA A 107 -4.56 9.63 -8.46
N HIS A 108 -4.41 10.94 -8.69
CA HIS A 108 -3.39 11.49 -9.60
C HIS A 108 -1.95 11.25 -9.10
N PHE A 109 -1.74 11.20 -7.79
CA PHE A 109 -0.44 10.86 -7.21
C PHE A 109 -0.22 9.35 -7.19
N LEU A 110 -1.20 8.58 -6.70
CA LEU A 110 -1.08 7.14 -6.50
C LEU A 110 -0.95 6.37 -7.82
N ARG A 111 -1.57 6.83 -8.93
CA ARG A 111 -1.43 6.20 -10.26
C ARG A 111 -0.03 6.25 -10.86
N LYS A 112 0.87 7.07 -10.29
CA LYS A 112 2.27 7.18 -10.75
C LYS A 112 3.11 6.00 -10.31
N ILE A 113 2.62 5.24 -9.34
CA ILE A 113 3.25 4.03 -8.84
C ILE A 113 2.72 2.86 -9.69
N GLN A 114 3.63 2.01 -10.13
CA GLN A 114 3.26 0.74 -10.76
C GLN A 114 2.95 -0.24 -9.62
N TRP A 115 1.67 -0.56 -9.44
CA TRP A 115 1.20 -1.48 -8.41
C TRP A 115 1.18 -2.90 -8.94
N GLU A 116 1.69 -3.84 -8.16
CA GLU A 116 1.68 -5.26 -8.51
C GLU A 116 0.36 -5.94 -8.16
N CYS A 117 -0.33 -5.43 -7.14
CA CYS A 117 -1.64 -5.92 -6.72
C CYS A 117 -2.47 -4.78 -6.12
N LEU A 118 -3.78 -4.79 -6.43
CA LEU A 118 -4.79 -3.96 -5.79
C LEU A 118 -5.81 -4.85 -5.08
N VAL A 119 -5.92 -4.67 -3.78
CA VAL A 119 -6.92 -5.31 -2.92
C VAL A 119 -7.97 -4.26 -2.56
N VAL A 120 -9.24 -4.63 -2.70
CA VAL A 120 -10.38 -3.78 -2.37
C VAL A 120 -11.25 -4.51 -1.34
N ASP A 121 -11.33 -3.96 -0.14
CA ASP A 121 -12.11 -4.49 0.98
C ASP A 121 -13.50 -3.86 1.03
N GLU A 122 -14.55 -4.67 1.17
CA GLU A 122 -15.96 -4.23 1.07
C GLU A 122 -16.30 -3.55 -0.27
N ALA A 123 -15.80 -4.13 -1.38
CA ALA A 123 -15.96 -3.60 -2.74
C ALA A 123 -17.42 -3.37 -3.18
N HIS A 124 -18.39 -3.98 -2.50
CA HIS A 124 -19.82 -3.76 -2.74
C HIS A 124 -20.29 -2.32 -2.42
N ARG A 125 -19.45 -1.51 -1.76
CA ARG A 125 -19.71 -0.10 -1.45
C ARG A 125 -19.26 0.88 -2.55
N MET A 126 -18.64 0.39 -3.63
CA MET A 126 -18.29 1.20 -4.79
C MET A 126 -19.43 1.30 -5.81
#